data_AF-A0A1L8R3S9-F1
#
_entry.id   AF-A0A1L8R3S9-F1
#
_cell.length_a   1.000
_cell.length_b   1.000
_cell.length_c   1.000
_cell.angle_alpha   90.00
_cell.angle_beta   90.00
_cell.angle_gamma   90.00
#
_symmetry.space_group_name_H-M   'P 1'
#
loop_
_entity.id
_entity.type
_entity.pdbx_description
1 polymer ?
#
loop_
_entity_poly.entity_id
_entity_poly.type
_entity_poly.pdbx_seq_one_letter_code
_entity_poly.pdbx_strand_id
1 'polypeptide(L)'
;MREIAIQEKDLALQWRSGKGQLLYVKLKKAKTLEARVNNLITKRNIHEISSLKILKNQRTFTLKVDTQRTTYLHSPSGNYDAPVFYIETPITKAEYERIFNSK
;
A
#
# COMPACT_ATOMS: atom_id res chain seq x y z
N MET A 1 0.26 3.82 -17.01
CA MET A 1 0.10 4.20 -15.58
C MET A 1 -1.17 3.56 -15.07
N ARG A 2 -1.09 2.75 -14.01
CA ARG A 2 -2.19 1.93 -13.50
C ARG A 2 -2.51 2.33 -12.06
N GLU A 3 -3.79 2.49 -11.75
CA GLU A 3 -4.29 2.63 -10.38
C GLU A 3 -4.83 1.29 -9.86
N ILE A 4 -4.60 0.99 -8.59
CA ILE A 4 -5.25 -0.15 -7.92
C ILE A 4 -5.92 0.29 -6.62
N ALA A 5 -7.13 -0.20 -6.39
CA ALA A 5 -7.88 0.03 -5.16
C ALA A 5 -7.67 -1.10 -4.17
N ILE A 6 -7.32 -0.77 -2.93
CA ILE A 6 -7.06 -1.75 -1.87
C ILE A 6 -7.71 -1.29 -0.57
N GLN A 7 -8.32 -2.22 0.15
CA GLN A 7 -8.89 -1.95 1.47
C GLN A 7 -7.77 -1.68 2.49
N GLU A 8 -7.93 -0.68 3.33
CA GLU A 8 -6.94 -0.29 4.33
C GLU A 8 -6.58 -1.43 5.29
N LYS A 9 -7.57 -2.26 5.66
CA LYS A 9 -7.37 -3.43 6.51
C LYS A 9 -6.40 -4.45 5.92
N ASP A 10 -6.20 -4.46 4.60
CA ASP A 10 -5.29 -5.36 3.88
C ASP A 10 -3.87 -4.80 3.75
N LEU A 11 -3.65 -3.59 4.26
CA LEU A 11 -2.40 -2.86 4.15
C LEU A 11 -1.72 -2.75 5.54
N ALA A 12 -0.40 -2.82 5.54
CA ALA A 12 0.45 -2.42 6.64
C ALA A 12 1.14 -1.11 6.26
N LEU A 13 0.79 -0.02 6.95
CA LEU A 13 1.29 1.33 6.70
C LEU A 13 2.52 1.60 7.56
N GLN A 14 3.63 1.98 6.92
CA GLN A 14 4.85 2.35 7.63
C GLN A 14 5.00 3.87 7.69
N TRP A 15 4.95 4.41 8.91
CA TRP A 15 5.13 5.83 9.18
C TRP A 15 6.57 6.12 9.63
N ARG A 16 7.15 7.24 9.18
CA ARG A 16 8.42 7.75 9.70
C ARG A 16 8.28 7.97 11.21
N SER A 17 9.13 7.34 12.00
CA SER A 17 9.08 7.39 13.48
C SER A 17 7.69 7.07 14.08
N GLY A 18 6.87 6.27 13.38
CA GLY A 18 5.54 5.84 13.84
C GLY A 18 4.43 6.91 13.84
N LYS A 19 4.75 8.18 13.57
CA LYS A 19 3.82 9.33 13.62
C LYS A 19 3.98 10.35 12.48
N GLY A 20 5.10 10.31 11.75
CA GLY A 20 5.44 11.28 10.72
C GLY A 20 4.81 10.98 9.35
N GLN A 21 5.60 11.12 8.30
CA GLN A 21 5.18 10.87 6.92
C GLN A 21 5.00 9.38 6.61
N LEU A 22 4.04 9.04 5.76
CA LEU A 22 3.90 7.69 5.21
C LEU A 22 5.08 7.39 4.27
N LEU A 23 5.86 6.36 4.58
CA LEU A 23 7.05 5.98 3.81
C LEU A 23 6.73 4.95 2.74
N TYR A 24 6.10 3.86 3.17
CA TYR A 24 5.69 2.78 2.29
C TYR A 24 4.48 2.05 2.84
N VAL A 25 3.84 1.29 1.97
CA VAL A 25 2.71 0.43 2.29
C VAL A 25 3.00 -0.98 1.82
N LYS A 26 2.82 -1.97 2.70
CA LYS A 26 3.03 -3.39 2.42
C LYS A 26 1.68 -4.10 2.40
N LEU A 27 1.43 -4.98 1.43
CA LEU A 27 0.25 -5.84 1.47
C LEU A 27 0.39 -6.91 2.56
N LYS A 28 -0.70 -7.17 3.29
CA LYS A 28 -0.77 -8.28 4.24
C LYS A 28 -0.85 -9.62 3.50
N LYS A 29 -0.58 -10.71 4.22
CA LYS A 29 -0.46 -12.08 3.69
C LYS A 29 -1.66 -12.49 2.81
N ALA A 30 -2.89 -12.38 3.35
CA ALA A 30 -4.09 -12.82 2.64
C ALA A 30 -4.25 -12.10 1.29
N LYS A 31 -4.15 -10.76 1.29
CA LYS A 31 -4.28 -9.96 0.08
C LYS A 31 -3.11 -10.16 -0.89
N THR A 32 -1.91 -10.43 -0.38
CA THR A 32 -0.76 -10.77 -1.21
C THR A 32 -0.99 -12.07 -1.99
N LEU A 33 -1.48 -13.11 -1.32
CA LEU A 33 -1.77 -14.39 -1.97
C LEU A 33 -2.91 -14.25 -2.98
N GLU A 34 -3.98 -13.54 -2.62
CA GLU A 34 -5.09 -13.23 -3.53
C GLU A 34 -4.59 -12.48 -4.79
N ALA A 35 -3.79 -11.42 -4.61
CA ALA A 35 -3.25 -10.65 -5.72
C ALA A 35 -2.33 -11.48 -6.62
N ARG A 36 -1.58 -12.43 -6.03
CA ARG A 36 -0.71 -13.36 -6.77
C ARG A 36 -1.51 -14.36 -7.59
N VAL A 37 -2.49 -15.03 -7.00
CA VAL A 37 -3.34 -16.03 -7.69
C VAL A 37 -4.09 -15.40 -8.86
N ASN A 38 -4.59 -14.17 -8.67
CA ASN A 38 -5.34 -13.44 -9.68
C ASN A 38 -4.45 -12.63 -10.64
N ASN A 39 -3.12 -12.74 -10.56
CA ASN A 39 -2.15 -11.95 -11.33
C ASN A 39 -2.36 -10.42 -11.29
N LEU A 40 -3.03 -9.91 -10.24
CA LEU A 40 -3.35 -8.50 -10.09
C LEU A 40 -2.10 -7.67 -9.85
N ILE A 41 -1.24 -8.14 -8.95
CA ILE A 41 0.06 -7.55 -8.60
C ILE A 41 1.08 -8.68 -8.61
N THR A 42 2.07 -8.56 -9.49
CA THR A 42 3.14 -9.53 -9.71
C THR A 42 4.47 -8.81 -9.79
N LYS A 43 5.59 -9.53 -9.63
CA LYS A 43 6.93 -8.96 -9.82
C LYS A 43 7.12 -8.30 -11.20
N ARG A 44 6.35 -8.70 -12.22
CA ARG A 44 6.45 -8.18 -13.58
C ARG A 44 5.71 -6.85 -13.78
N ASN A 45 4.56 -6.68 -13.13
CA ASN A 45 3.68 -5.52 -13.36
C ASN A 45 3.62 -4.54 -12.19
N ILE A 46 4.30 -4.81 -11.07
CA ILE A 46 4.24 -3.94 -9.87
C ILE A 46 4.72 -2.51 -10.16
N HIS A 47 5.69 -2.34 -11.05
CA HIS A 47 6.23 -1.04 -11.47
C HIS A 47 5.28 -0.25 -12.38
N GLU A 48 4.20 -0.86 -12.89
CA GLU A 48 3.17 -0.16 -13.67
C GLU A 48 2.17 0.59 -12.77
N ILE A 49 2.14 0.23 -11.48
CA ILE A 49 1.20 0.77 -10.48
C ILE A 49 1.75 2.11 -9.97
N SER A 50 1.23 3.20 -10.50
CA SER A 50 1.62 4.56 -10.14
C SER A 50 0.78 5.15 -9.01
N SER A 51 -0.37 4.53 -8.70
CA SER A 51 -1.30 5.04 -7.68
C SER A 51 -1.96 3.91 -6.90
N LEU A 52 -2.07 4.09 -5.58
CA LEU A 52 -2.87 3.25 -4.69
C LEU A 52 -4.09 4.03 -4.18
N LYS A 53 -5.29 3.55 -4.50
CA LYS A 53 -6.53 4.06 -3.92
C LYS A 53 -6.87 3.26 -2.66
N ILE A 54 -6.64 3.85 -1.49
CA ILE A 54 -6.98 3.25 -0.21
C ILE A 54 -8.46 3.42 0.06
N LEU A 55 -9.15 2.32 0.43
CA LEU A 55 -10.55 2.29 0.78
C LEU A 55 -10.72 1.99 2.28
N LYS A 56 -11.48 2.81 3.01
CA LYS A 56 -11.84 2.56 4.42
C LYS A 56 -13.09 3.32 4.82
N ASN A 57 -14.06 2.66 5.47
CA ASN A 57 -15.29 3.26 5.98
C ASN A 57 -16.02 4.15 4.96
N GLN A 58 -16.23 3.66 3.73
CA GLN A 58 -16.83 4.39 2.60
C GLN A 58 -16.04 5.62 2.11
N ARG A 59 -14.90 5.92 2.72
CA ARG A 59 -13.99 6.97 2.28
C ARG A 59 -12.87 6.37 1.44
N THR A 60 -12.36 7.18 0.52
CA THR A 60 -11.25 6.78 -0.35
C THR A 60 -10.19 7.86 -0.39
N PHE A 61 -8.92 7.46 -0.42
CA PHE A 61 -7.80 8.37 -0.58
C PHE A 61 -6.76 7.78 -1.53
N THR A 62 -6.34 8.54 -2.53
CA THR A 62 -5.37 8.08 -3.53
C THR A 62 -3.97 8.58 -3.18
N LEU A 63 -3.03 7.65 -3.09
CA LEU A 63 -1.60 7.89 -2.91
C LEU A 63 -0.87 7.67 -4.23
N LYS A 64 0.03 8.58 -4.58
CA LYS A 64 1.03 8.36 -5.62
C LYS A 64 2.16 7.48 -5.10
N VAL A 65 2.63 6.60 -5.97
CA VAL A 65 3.64 5.59 -5.68
C VAL A 65 4.91 5.88 -6.47
N ASP A 66 6.05 5.73 -5.81
CA ASP A 66 7.34 5.70 -6.47
C ASP A 66 7.48 4.34 -7.17
N THR A 67 7.24 4.34 -8.48
CA THR A 67 7.25 3.13 -9.29
C THR A 67 8.64 2.53 -9.42
N GLN A 68 9.72 3.31 -9.24
CA GLN A 68 11.09 2.82 -9.34
C GLN A 68 11.55 2.09 -8.09
N ARG A 69 11.09 2.53 -6.91
CA ARG A 69 11.48 1.95 -5.62
C ARG A 69 10.57 0.81 -5.16
N THR A 70 9.33 0.80 -5.63
CA THR A 70 8.34 -0.25 -5.31
C THR A 70 8.87 -1.63 -5.66
N THR A 71 8.72 -2.60 -4.76
CA THR A 71 9.39 -3.91 -4.87
C THR A 71 8.64 -4.99 -4.09
N TYR A 72 9.18 -6.21 -4.09
CA TYR A 72 8.74 -7.29 -3.21
C TYR A 72 9.73 -7.46 -2.06
N LEU A 73 9.23 -7.51 -0.83
CA LEU A 73 10.04 -7.84 0.36
C LEU A 73 9.64 -9.20 0.91
N HIS A 74 10.65 -10.02 1.23
CA HIS A 74 10.45 -11.30 1.89
C HIS A 74 9.87 -11.10 3.29
N SER A 75 8.85 -11.87 3.63
CA SER A 75 8.19 -11.86 4.94
C SER A 75 8.50 -13.17 5.67
N PRO A 76 9.42 -13.16 6.66
CA PRO A 76 9.87 -14.39 7.34
C PRO A 76 8.74 -15.12 8.05
N SER A 77 7.85 -14.37 8.71
CA SER A 77 6.74 -14.89 9.51
C SER A 77 5.66 -15.66 8.72
N GLY A 78 5.71 -15.65 7.39
CA GLY A 78 4.76 -16.40 6.58
C GLY A 78 5.37 -17.07 5.36
N ASN A 79 6.69 -17.04 5.23
CA ASN A 79 7.45 -17.55 4.08
C ASN A 79 6.84 -17.12 2.72
N TYR A 80 6.66 -15.82 2.53
CA TYR A 80 6.13 -15.26 1.28
C TYR A 80 6.77 -13.91 0.96
N ASP A 81 6.83 -13.57 -0.33
CA ASP A 81 7.24 -12.24 -0.78
C ASP A 81 5.99 -11.36 -0.90
N ALA A 82 5.99 -10.20 -0.24
CA ALA A 82 4.89 -9.25 -0.27
C ALA A 82 5.25 -8.03 -1.11
N PRO A 83 4.32 -7.50 -1.91
CA PRO A 83 4.52 -6.23 -2.60
C PRO A 83 4.55 -5.08 -1.59
N VAL A 84 5.50 -4.17 -1.79
CA VAL A 84 5.78 -2.99 -0.98
C VAL A 84 5.84 -1.79 -1.91
N PHE A 85 4.95 -0.83 -1.67
CA PHE A 85 4.79 0.38 -2.45
C PHE A 85 5.37 1.57 -1.68
N TYR A 86 6.40 2.20 -2.22
CA TYR A 86 6.96 3.42 -1.63
C TYR A 86 6.08 4.60 -2.03
N ILE A 87 5.76 5.47 -1.07
CA ILE A 87 4.78 6.54 -1.28
C ILE A 87 5.48 7.86 -1.57
N GLU A 88 5.10 8.50 -2.68
CA GLU A 88 5.56 9.85 -3.04
C GLU A 88 4.68 10.93 -2.43
N THR A 89 3.37 10.66 -2.30
CA THR A 89 2.44 11.64 -1.74
C THR A 89 2.84 11.99 -0.30
N PRO A 90 3.19 13.26 -0.02
CA PRO A 90 3.50 13.66 1.34
C PRO A 90 2.20 13.67 2.15
N ILE A 91 2.07 12.70 3.05
CA ILE A 91 0.94 12.62 3.98
C ILE A 91 1.44 12.25 5.37
N THR A 92 0.99 13.00 6.37
CA THR A 92 1.25 12.70 7.78
C THR A 92 0.21 11.74 8.34
N LYS A 93 0.58 11.02 9.42
CA LYS A 93 -0.37 10.14 10.12
C LYS A 93 -1.62 10.88 10.60
N ALA A 94 -1.45 12.11 11.09
CA ALA A 94 -2.56 12.93 11.57
C ALA A 94 -3.55 13.30 10.46
N GLU A 95 -3.06 13.67 9.27
CA GLU A 95 -3.92 13.94 8.12
C GLU A 95 -4.63 12.69 7.63
N TYR A 96 -3.91 11.57 7.57
CA TYR A 96 -4.48 10.27 7.20
C TYR A 96 -5.60 9.84 8.14
N GLU A 97 -5.37 9.95 9.45
CA GLU A 97 -6.39 9.69 10.47
C GLU A 97 -7.56 10.67 10.35
N ARG A 98 -7.32 11.94 10.06
CA ARG A 98 -8.40 12.92 9.81
C ARG A 98 -9.25 12.51 8.60
N ILE A 99 -8.64 12.07 7.50
CA ILE A 99 -9.36 11.64 6.30
C ILE A 99 -10.27 10.45 6.62
N PHE A 100 -9.77 9.43 7.33
CA PHE A 100 -10.48 8.16 7.50
C PHE A 100 -11.28 8.01 8.81
N ASN A 101 -10.99 8.82 9.83
CA ASN A 101 -11.61 8.75 11.15
C ASN A 101 -12.40 10.01 11.53
N SER A 102 -12.47 11.04 10.67
CA SER A 102 -13.48 12.10 10.89
C SER A 102 -14.85 11.43 10.91
N LYS A 103 -15.61 11.67 11.97
CA LYS A 103 -17.05 11.40 11.98
C LYS A 103 -17.74 12.29 10.96
#